data_AF-A0A955GX49-F1
#
_entry.id   AF-A0A955GX49-F1
#
_cell.length_a   1.000
_cell.length_b   1.000
_cell.length_c   1.000
_cell.angle_alpha   90.00
_cell.angle_beta   90.00
_cell.angle_gamma   90.00
#
_symmetry.space_group_name_H-M   'P 1'
#
loop_
_entity.id
_entity.type
_entity.pdbx_description
1 polymer ?
#
loop_
_entity_poly.entity_id
_entity_poly.type
_entity_poly.pdbx_seq_one_letter_code
_entity_poly.pdbx_strand_id
1 'polypeptide(L)'
;MKFFTAVFILSFLLSGNQAFALMAAPPIDDSSLPRAPQLPAQRPESVPVQPLNNFPETTPFQNFIFVPAVPIVVPTVVALPIDEGLFLGSQFLVREKETGAIIGSYYKRVYTAEEQRVTVVTTPPVPNTQFLVDKNSNTSVDFDLPEDNNGSVKISIVVPEGVTTSELRFNLAPNVSNPNTVTVQAQTSNGLKTVVATTQVYGSSVKFPETTANYFEVTFTYVQPLRISEISLIPKIVNQSVDQTLRFLAQPMMSYEVFLNADSSVSVTSSEAGNLTKDEGVLLLDRYPAQTNMFYIPADVDSDGVRDTLDNCVKTFNPKQEDIDRNGRGDACEDFDRDGYMNNVDNCPNNPNYNQRDEDGDGIGDVCDSEESRFTERNKWVPWVGIGMAALVILILFTLVATSTRRKEGEAEDVPDLDSEGGSEREGD
;
A
#
# COMPACT_ATOMS: atom_id res chain seq x y z
N MET A 1 49.75 37.00 27.33
CA MET A 1 50.93 36.88 28.21
C MET A 1 51.77 35.74 27.66
N LYS A 2 53.04 35.98 27.28
CA LYS A 2 53.85 35.19 26.31
C LYS A 2 53.27 35.30 24.88
N PHE A 3 53.87 35.91 23.84
CA PHE A 3 55.27 36.14 23.40
C PHE A 3 56.06 34.87 23.05
N PHE A 4 56.33 34.65 21.75
CA PHE A 4 57.67 34.79 21.16
C PHE A 4 57.62 34.95 19.62
N THR A 5 58.71 35.46 19.02
CA THR A 5 58.75 36.01 17.65
C THR A 5 60.00 35.53 16.87
N ALA A 6 59.85 35.22 15.56
CA ALA A 6 60.90 34.98 14.56
C ALA A 6 60.30 35.22 13.13
N VAL A 7 60.83 35.93 12.11
CA VAL A 7 62.08 36.71 11.91
C VAL A 7 63.33 35.82 11.72
N PHE A 8 64.09 35.82 10.60
CA PHE A 8 64.13 36.67 9.37
C PHE A 8 65.03 36.07 8.24
N ILE A 9 64.83 36.46 6.95
CA ILE A 9 65.89 36.73 5.91
C ILE A 9 66.79 35.55 5.38
N LEU A 10 67.35 35.44 4.15
CA LEU A 10 67.60 36.36 3.00
C LEU A 10 67.70 35.63 1.61
N SER A 11 67.41 36.36 0.53
CA SER A 11 67.89 36.34 -0.88
C SER A 11 68.58 35.13 -1.56
N PHE A 12 68.29 34.96 -2.87
CA PHE A 12 69.27 35.31 -3.93
C PHE A 12 68.57 35.75 -5.24
N LEU A 13 69.18 36.73 -5.94
CA LEU A 13 68.75 37.28 -7.23
C LEU A 13 69.57 36.68 -8.39
N LEU A 14 68.99 36.57 -9.60
CA LEU A 14 69.42 37.24 -10.85
C LEU A 14 69.09 36.48 -12.15
N SER A 15 68.59 37.25 -13.13
CA SER A 15 68.78 37.16 -14.60
C SER A 15 68.54 35.85 -15.36
N GLY A 16 67.71 35.91 -16.42
CA GLY A 16 67.56 34.82 -17.39
C GLY A 16 66.60 35.09 -18.55
N ASN A 17 66.76 36.21 -19.26
CA ASN A 17 65.93 36.51 -20.44
C ASN A 17 66.40 35.69 -21.65
N GLN A 18 65.64 34.67 -22.06
CA GLN A 18 65.82 33.95 -23.33
C GLN A 18 64.45 33.63 -23.93
N ALA A 19 64.14 34.24 -25.09
CA ALA A 19 63.02 33.83 -25.91
C ALA A 19 63.38 32.56 -26.69
N PHE A 20 62.46 31.62 -26.79
CA PHE A 20 62.59 30.49 -27.73
C PHE A 20 61.37 30.38 -28.65
N ALA A 21 61.64 29.99 -29.88
CA ALA A 21 60.78 30.27 -31.03
C ALA A 21 59.65 29.25 -31.25
N LEU A 22 58.68 29.67 -32.07
CA LEU A 22 57.61 28.86 -32.62
C LEU A 22 58.11 27.53 -33.19
N MET A 23 57.37 26.46 -32.90
CA MET A 23 57.03 25.45 -33.91
C MET A 23 55.52 25.20 -33.85
N ALA A 24 54.82 25.51 -34.94
CA ALA A 24 53.40 25.24 -35.10
C ALA A 24 53.21 23.82 -35.65
N ALA A 25 52.27 23.07 -35.08
CA ALA A 25 51.78 21.83 -35.69
C ALA A 25 50.87 22.17 -36.89
N PRO A 26 50.89 21.38 -37.98
CA PRO A 26 49.99 21.59 -39.11
C PRO A 26 48.54 21.25 -38.73
N PRO A 27 47.53 21.95 -39.29
CA PRO A 27 46.13 21.63 -39.07
C PRO A 27 45.75 20.32 -39.77
N ILE A 28 44.89 19.53 -39.13
CA ILE A 28 44.27 18.33 -39.70
C ILE A 28 43.11 18.77 -40.59
N ASP A 29 43.11 18.29 -41.84
CA ASP A 29 42.07 18.56 -42.84
C ASP A 29 40.93 17.52 -42.72
N ASP A 30 39.82 17.91 -42.09
CA ASP A 30 38.63 17.06 -41.87
C ASP A 30 37.55 17.30 -42.95
N SER A 31 37.95 17.16 -44.22
CA SER A 31 37.09 17.44 -45.39
C SER A 31 36.54 16.20 -46.09
N SER A 32 36.49 15.04 -45.42
CA SER A 32 36.04 13.76 -46.03
C SER A 32 35.14 12.88 -45.17
N LEU A 33 34.20 13.45 -44.41
CA LEU A 33 33.08 12.71 -43.80
C LEU A 33 31.75 12.98 -44.55
N PRO A 34 31.00 11.93 -44.96
CA PRO A 34 29.78 12.11 -45.74
C PRO A 34 28.65 12.72 -44.90
N ARG A 35 28.09 13.83 -45.37
CA ARG A 35 27.01 14.57 -44.70
C ARG A 35 25.69 13.79 -44.76
N ALA A 36 25.14 13.44 -43.60
CA ALA A 36 23.82 12.85 -43.48
C ALA A 36 22.71 13.78 -44.04
N PRO A 37 21.63 13.23 -44.64
CA PRO A 37 20.57 14.05 -45.22
C PRO A 37 19.77 14.79 -44.14
N GLN A 38 19.76 16.12 -44.20
CA GLN A 38 18.95 16.95 -43.32
C GLN A 38 17.49 16.97 -43.82
N LEU A 39 16.55 16.49 -42.99
CA LEU A 39 15.14 16.81 -43.18
C LEU A 39 14.90 18.31 -42.89
N PRO A 40 13.96 18.97 -43.58
CA PRO A 40 13.66 20.37 -43.35
C PRO A 40 13.04 20.58 -41.97
N ALA A 41 13.76 21.31 -41.11
CA ALA A 41 13.27 21.70 -39.80
C ALA A 41 12.16 22.76 -39.92
N GLN A 42 10.90 22.32 -39.93
CA GLN A 42 9.80 23.24 -39.63
C GLN A 42 9.83 23.53 -38.13
N ARG A 43 10.24 24.74 -37.78
CA ARG A 43 10.06 25.30 -36.43
C ARG A 43 8.56 25.50 -36.22
N PRO A 44 7.90 24.82 -35.26
CA PRO A 44 6.53 25.17 -34.90
C PRO A 44 6.51 26.58 -34.34
N GLU A 45 5.52 27.37 -34.72
CA GLU A 45 5.30 28.69 -34.14
C GLU A 45 5.04 28.54 -32.64
N SER A 46 5.77 29.29 -31.83
CA SER A 46 5.65 29.24 -30.37
C SER A 46 4.33 29.87 -29.93
N VAL A 47 3.31 29.03 -29.76
CA VAL A 47 2.11 29.37 -28.98
C VAL A 47 2.58 29.86 -27.61
N PRO A 48 2.11 31.02 -27.10
CA PRO A 48 2.51 31.52 -25.79
C PRO A 48 1.89 30.66 -24.68
N VAL A 49 2.59 29.61 -24.30
CA VAL A 49 2.27 28.81 -23.11
C VAL A 49 2.48 29.69 -21.88
N GLN A 50 1.40 30.05 -21.18
CA GLN A 50 1.52 30.66 -19.87
C GLN A 50 2.16 29.67 -18.88
N PRO A 51 3.04 30.10 -17.98
CA PRO A 51 3.83 29.19 -17.16
C PRO A 51 2.98 28.53 -16.06
N LEU A 52 2.59 27.27 -16.25
CA LEU A 52 2.03 26.44 -15.18
C LEU A 52 3.09 26.10 -14.10
N ASN A 53 4.37 26.35 -14.38
CA ASN A 53 5.53 26.16 -13.50
C ASN A 53 5.47 26.90 -12.14
N ASN A 54 4.45 27.74 -11.89
CA ASN A 54 4.29 28.43 -10.60
C ASN A 54 3.46 27.64 -9.57
N PHE A 55 2.90 26.47 -9.92
CA PHE A 55 1.96 25.73 -9.07
C PHE A 55 2.38 24.25 -8.88
N PRO A 56 3.37 23.94 -8.02
CA PRO A 56 3.89 22.59 -7.84
C PRO A 56 2.82 21.59 -7.38
N GLU A 57 1.81 22.05 -6.64
CA GLU A 57 0.64 21.28 -6.19
C GLU A 57 -0.18 20.67 -7.34
N THR A 58 0.01 21.13 -8.59
CA THR A 58 -0.66 20.57 -9.79
C THR A 58 0.14 19.46 -10.48
N THR A 59 1.43 19.30 -10.17
CA THR A 59 2.32 18.34 -10.84
C THR A 59 2.01 16.86 -10.56
N PRO A 60 1.41 16.45 -9.43
CA PRO A 60 0.97 15.05 -9.22
C PRO A 60 -0.18 14.59 -10.12
N PHE A 61 -0.92 15.51 -10.73
CA PHE A 61 -2.17 15.18 -11.44
C PHE A 61 -1.92 14.90 -12.92
N GLN A 62 -2.37 13.73 -13.39
CA GLN A 62 -2.17 13.30 -14.78
C GLN A 62 -3.02 14.07 -15.80
N ASN A 63 -4.21 14.53 -15.39
CA ASN A 63 -5.19 15.15 -16.29
C ASN A 63 -5.83 16.37 -15.63
N PHE A 64 -6.40 17.26 -16.44
CA PHE A 64 -7.24 18.36 -15.96
C PHE A 64 -8.40 18.65 -16.92
N ILE A 65 -9.48 19.21 -16.39
CA ILE A 65 -10.61 19.76 -17.15
C ILE A 65 -10.58 21.28 -17.02
N PHE A 66 -10.63 22.00 -18.12
CA PHE A 66 -10.82 23.46 -18.11
C PHE A 66 -12.31 23.79 -18.16
N VAL A 67 -12.80 24.49 -17.14
CA VAL A 67 -14.17 25.01 -17.04
C VAL A 67 -14.11 26.53 -17.31
N PRO A 68 -14.73 27.04 -18.38
CA PRO A 68 -14.76 28.46 -18.69
C PRO A 68 -15.58 29.25 -17.66
N ALA A 69 -15.48 30.58 -17.71
CA ALA A 69 -16.19 31.47 -16.79
C ALA A 69 -17.71 31.23 -16.80
N VAL A 70 -18.25 30.82 -15.65
CA VAL A 70 -19.67 30.50 -15.50
C VAL A 70 -20.47 31.82 -15.38
N PRO A 71 -21.57 32.02 -16.14
CA PRO A 71 -22.34 33.27 -16.14
C PRO A 71 -23.28 33.40 -14.92
N ILE A 72 -22.73 33.32 -13.72
CA ILE A 72 -23.43 33.51 -12.44
C ILE A 72 -23.18 34.93 -11.88
N VAL A 73 -24.19 35.46 -11.18
CA VAL A 73 -24.15 36.80 -10.55
C VAL A 73 -23.87 36.77 -9.04
N VAL A 74 -23.95 35.60 -8.42
CA VAL A 74 -23.65 35.34 -7.01
C VAL A 74 -22.87 34.03 -6.88
N PRO A 75 -22.06 33.83 -5.83
CA PRO A 75 -21.36 32.57 -5.59
C PRO A 75 -22.36 31.42 -5.54
N THR A 76 -22.16 30.40 -6.37
CA THR A 76 -23.14 29.32 -6.61
C THR A 76 -22.44 27.97 -6.57
N VAL A 77 -23.02 26.98 -5.88
CA VAL A 77 -22.50 25.61 -5.94
C VAL A 77 -22.80 25.05 -7.33
N VAL A 78 -21.75 24.71 -8.07
CA VAL A 78 -21.86 24.09 -9.39
C VAL A 78 -21.63 22.59 -9.29
N ALA A 79 -22.21 21.83 -10.21
CA ALA A 79 -21.94 20.41 -10.41
C ALA A 79 -21.41 20.19 -11.83
N LEU A 80 -20.13 19.83 -11.93
CA LEU A 80 -19.47 19.41 -13.17
C LEU A 80 -19.67 17.90 -13.35
N PRO A 81 -20.37 17.42 -14.40
CA PRO A 81 -20.44 15.99 -14.69
C PRO A 81 -19.08 15.47 -15.15
N ILE A 82 -18.66 14.32 -14.61
CA ILE A 82 -17.42 13.62 -14.94
C ILE A 82 -17.79 12.37 -15.77
N ASP A 83 -16.97 12.04 -16.76
CA ASP A 83 -17.16 10.85 -17.58
C ASP A 83 -16.73 9.57 -16.84
N GLU A 84 -17.44 8.46 -17.05
CA GLU A 84 -17.10 7.19 -16.43
C GLU A 84 -15.70 6.72 -16.88
N GLY A 85 -14.89 6.27 -15.92
CA GLY A 85 -13.49 5.87 -16.16
C GLY A 85 -12.48 7.02 -16.22
N LEU A 86 -12.92 8.28 -16.34
CA LEU A 86 -12.01 9.44 -16.34
C LEU A 86 -11.38 9.69 -14.96
N PHE A 87 -12.13 9.46 -13.88
CA PHE A 87 -11.64 9.64 -12.51
C PHE A 87 -11.50 8.30 -11.79
N LEU A 88 -10.26 7.95 -11.44
CA LEU A 88 -9.90 6.67 -10.81
C LEU A 88 -10.05 6.67 -9.28
N GLY A 89 -10.42 7.80 -8.66
CA GLY A 89 -10.70 7.87 -7.23
C GLY A 89 -9.50 8.12 -6.32
N SER A 90 -8.31 8.43 -6.86
CA SER A 90 -7.13 8.75 -6.04
C SER A 90 -7.29 10.08 -5.31
N GLN A 91 -7.11 11.21 -6.01
CA GLN A 91 -7.43 12.56 -5.55
C GLN A 91 -7.78 13.47 -6.74
N PHE A 92 -8.45 14.59 -6.45
CA PHE A 92 -8.77 15.66 -7.40
C PHE A 92 -8.55 17.03 -6.74
N LEU A 93 -8.36 18.07 -7.54
CA LEU A 93 -8.12 19.44 -7.10
C LEU A 93 -8.92 20.41 -7.99
N VAL A 94 -9.57 21.41 -7.40
CA VAL A 94 -10.18 22.52 -8.15
C VAL A 94 -9.36 23.77 -7.89
N ARG A 95 -8.84 24.38 -8.95
CA ARG A 95 -8.07 25.63 -8.92
C ARG A 95 -8.84 26.71 -9.68
N GLU A 96 -8.94 27.90 -9.08
CA GLU A 96 -9.38 29.11 -9.76
C GLU A 96 -8.24 29.66 -10.61
N LYS A 97 -8.48 29.88 -11.90
CA LYS A 97 -7.42 30.12 -12.87
C LYS A 97 -6.74 31.48 -12.69
N GLU A 98 -7.56 32.50 -12.44
CA GLU A 98 -7.15 33.90 -12.38
C GLU A 98 -6.36 34.23 -11.10
N THR A 99 -6.73 33.61 -9.97
CA THR A 99 -6.10 33.86 -8.65
C THR A 99 -5.09 32.78 -8.25
N GLY A 100 -5.24 31.57 -8.78
CA GLY A 100 -4.54 30.37 -8.30
C GLY A 100 -5.07 29.81 -6.99
N ALA A 101 -6.19 30.33 -6.46
CA ALA A 101 -6.80 29.82 -5.24
C ALA A 101 -7.34 28.39 -5.43
N ILE A 102 -7.21 27.57 -4.40
CA ILE A 102 -7.69 26.18 -4.39
C ILE A 102 -9.06 26.13 -3.73
N ILE A 103 -10.06 25.66 -4.48
CA ILE A 103 -11.46 25.72 -4.08
C ILE A 103 -11.87 24.42 -3.40
N GLY A 104 -12.52 24.56 -2.24
CA GLY A 104 -13.11 23.42 -1.53
C GLY A 104 -14.14 22.72 -2.40
N SER A 105 -13.98 21.41 -2.56
CA SER A 105 -14.70 20.64 -3.58
C SER A 105 -15.05 19.22 -3.10
N TYR A 106 -16.07 18.63 -3.70
CA TYR A 106 -16.69 17.38 -3.25
C TYR A 106 -17.10 16.53 -4.46
N TYR A 107 -16.61 15.31 -4.54
CA TYR A 107 -17.00 14.36 -5.56
C TYR A 107 -18.20 13.54 -5.08
N LYS A 108 -19.35 13.73 -5.74
CA LYS A 108 -20.60 12.99 -5.48
C LYS A 108 -20.78 11.91 -6.54
N ARG A 109 -20.95 10.68 -6.07
CA ARG A 109 -21.31 9.53 -6.92
C ARG A 109 -22.71 9.07 -6.55
N VAL A 110 -23.66 9.17 -7.48
CA VAL A 110 -25.03 8.69 -7.31
C VAL A 110 -25.23 7.46 -8.17
N TYR A 111 -25.65 6.37 -7.55
CA TYR A 111 -26.00 5.13 -8.24
C TYR A 111 -27.48 5.14 -8.56
N THR A 112 -27.84 5.52 -9.78
CA THR A 112 -29.24 5.44 -10.23
C THR A 112 -29.50 4.02 -10.72
N ALA A 113 -30.18 3.24 -9.88
CA ALA A 113 -30.80 1.98 -10.29
C ALA A 113 -32.20 2.27 -10.83
N GLU A 114 -32.52 1.71 -12.00
CA GLU A 114 -33.87 1.80 -12.56
C GLU A 114 -34.85 1.02 -11.67
N GLU A 115 -35.92 1.67 -11.22
CA GLU A 115 -36.90 1.03 -10.33
C GLU A 115 -37.74 -0.01 -11.08
N GLN A 116 -37.29 -1.27 -11.01
CA GLN A 116 -38.04 -2.39 -11.57
C GLN A 116 -39.43 -2.49 -10.93
N ARG A 117 -40.46 -2.57 -11.76
CA ARG A 117 -41.84 -2.78 -11.29
C ARG A 117 -42.02 -4.21 -10.82
N VAL A 118 -42.17 -4.41 -9.52
CA VAL A 118 -42.42 -5.72 -8.92
C VAL A 118 -43.91 -5.87 -8.59
N THR A 119 -44.50 -7.02 -8.93
CA THR A 119 -45.87 -7.38 -8.52
C THR A 119 -45.83 -8.63 -7.65
N VAL A 120 -46.59 -8.65 -6.55
CA VAL A 120 -46.60 -9.77 -5.60
C VAL A 120 -48.00 -10.32 -5.37
N VAL A 121 -48.12 -11.64 -5.48
CA VAL A 121 -49.34 -12.42 -5.23
C VAL A 121 -49.02 -13.50 -4.20
N THR A 122 -49.94 -13.76 -3.27
CA THR A 122 -49.76 -14.81 -2.25
C THR A 122 -50.70 -15.99 -2.47
N THR A 123 -50.29 -17.17 -2.03
CA THR A 123 -51.16 -18.35 -1.88
C THR A 123 -50.96 -18.92 -0.47
N PRO A 124 -52.00 -18.92 0.41
CA PRO A 124 -53.35 -18.39 0.18
C PRO A 124 -53.37 -16.86 -0.09
N PRO A 125 -54.39 -16.36 -0.81
CA PRO A 125 -54.53 -14.93 -1.08
C PRO A 125 -54.91 -14.18 0.20
N VAL A 126 -54.15 -13.16 0.54
CA VAL A 126 -54.41 -12.27 1.70
C VAL A 126 -54.61 -10.83 1.23
N PRO A 127 -55.32 -9.97 1.99
CA PRO A 127 -55.42 -8.55 1.65
C PRO A 127 -54.06 -7.84 1.76
N ASN A 128 -53.96 -6.70 1.09
CA ASN A 128 -52.83 -5.77 1.19
C ASN A 128 -51.44 -6.29 0.77
N THR A 129 -51.35 -7.24 -0.19
CA THR A 129 -50.05 -7.76 -0.66
C THR A 129 -49.10 -6.69 -1.21
N GLN A 130 -49.59 -5.50 -1.57
CA GLN A 130 -48.73 -4.36 -1.94
C GLN A 130 -47.77 -3.91 -0.83
N PHE A 131 -48.10 -4.11 0.45
CA PHE A 131 -47.21 -3.81 1.59
C PHE A 131 -45.97 -4.71 1.64
N LEU A 132 -45.90 -5.76 0.81
CA LEU A 132 -44.68 -6.55 0.66
C LEU A 132 -43.62 -5.85 -0.22
N VAL A 133 -43.98 -4.82 -0.99
CA VAL A 133 -43.10 -4.17 -1.99
C VAL A 133 -43.26 -2.64 -2.05
N ASP A 134 -43.80 -2.02 -1.00
CA ASP A 134 -44.04 -0.58 -0.96
C ASP A 134 -42.86 0.25 -0.43
N LYS A 135 -41.74 -0.41 -0.08
CA LYS A 135 -40.52 0.18 0.50
C LYS A 135 -40.74 0.83 1.88
N ASN A 136 -41.83 0.51 2.58
CA ASN A 136 -42.19 1.08 3.88
C ASN A 136 -42.21 0.03 4.98
N SER A 137 -41.12 -0.07 5.74
CA SER A 137 -40.94 -1.01 6.85
C SER A 137 -41.94 -0.87 8.03
N ASN A 138 -42.84 0.12 7.99
CA ASN A 138 -43.89 0.30 9.00
C ASN A 138 -45.22 -0.37 8.60
N THR A 139 -45.38 -0.77 7.34
CA THR A 139 -46.50 -1.61 6.92
C THR A 139 -46.12 -3.08 7.00
N SER A 140 -47.11 -3.96 6.91
CA SER A 140 -46.87 -5.41 6.90
C SER A 140 -48.10 -6.20 6.48
N VAL A 141 -47.87 -7.40 5.98
CA VAL A 141 -48.88 -8.41 5.69
C VAL A 141 -48.83 -9.52 6.75
N ASP A 142 -49.99 -9.85 7.30
CA ASP A 142 -50.20 -10.92 8.27
C ASP A 142 -50.51 -12.26 7.59
N PHE A 143 -49.89 -13.33 8.10
CA PHE A 143 -50.15 -14.71 7.73
C PHE A 143 -50.44 -15.52 8.99
N ASP A 144 -51.72 -15.87 9.17
CA ASP A 144 -52.19 -16.63 10.32
C ASP A 144 -51.58 -18.04 10.39
N LEU A 145 -51.47 -18.59 11.60
CA LEU A 145 -51.06 -19.97 11.84
C LEU A 145 -52.29 -20.91 11.75
N PRO A 146 -52.27 -21.96 10.91
CA PRO A 146 -53.36 -22.94 10.86
C PRO A 146 -53.42 -23.81 12.14
N GLU A 147 -54.55 -24.49 12.36
CA GLU A 147 -54.82 -25.30 13.56
C GLU A 147 -53.82 -26.46 13.79
N ASP A 148 -53.14 -26.93 12.73
CA ASP A 148 -52.10 -27.96 12.80
C ASP A 148 -50.73 -27.43 13.30
N ASN A 149 -50.63 -26.13 13.58
CA ASN A 149 -49.41 -25.39 13.95
C ASN A 149 -48.30 -25.43 12.88
N ASN A 150 -48.64 -25.71 11.61
CA ASN A 150 -47.66 -25.77 10.52
C ASN A 150 -48.09 -24.87 9.34
N GLY A 151 -47.86 -23.57 9.50
CA GLY A 151 -48.15 -22.57 8.49
C GLY A 151 -47.22 -22.66 7.28
N SER A 152 -47.80 -22.46 6.10
CA SER A 152 -47.04 -22.34 4.85
C SER A 152 -47.70 -21.30 3.95
N VAL A 153 -46.89 -20.38 3.42
CA VAL A 153 -47.34 -19.38 2.45
C VAL A 153 -46.39 -19.36 1.26
N LYS A 154 -46.97 -19.30 0.07
CA LYS A 154 -46.24 -19.04 -1.18
C LYS A 154 -46.41 -17.59 -1.57
N ILE A 155 -45.31 -16.96 -1.95
CA ILE A 155 -45.24 -15.57 -2.42
C ILE A 155 -44.66 -15.59 -3.83
N SER A 156 -45.51 -15.34 -4.81
CA SER A 156 -45.18 -15.24 -6.23
C SER A 156 -44.80 -13.81 -6.56
N ILE A 157 -43.53 -13.59 -6.89
CA ILE A 157 -42.92 -12.30 -7.23
C ILE A 157 -42.74 -12.26 -8.75
N VAL A 158 -43.40 -11.32 -9.41
CA VAL A 158 -43.36 -11.12 -10.86
C VAL A 158 -42.58 -9.84 -11.17
N VAL A 159 -41.58 -9.95 -12.04
CA VAL A 159 -40.75 -8.84 -12.54
C VAL A 159 -40.84 -8.83 -14.07
N PRO A 160 -41.64 -7.93 -14.69
CA PRO A 160 -42.00 -8.02 -16.11
C PRO A 160 -40.81 -8.03 -17.08
N GLU A 161 -39.76 -7.28 -16.75
CA GLU A 161 -38.53 -7.14 -17.56
C GLU A 161 -37.48 -8.23 -17.26
N GLY A 162 -37.74 -9.05 -16.23
CA GLY A 162 -36.77 -9.99 -15.67
C GLY A 162 -35.77 -9.33 -14.73
N VAL A 163 -35.20 -10.13 -13.83
CA VAL A 163 -34.13 -9.73 -12.92
C VAL A 163 -33.10 -10.84 -12.78
N THR A 164 -31.82 -10.48 -12.81
CA THR A 164 -30.71 -11.33 -12.38
C THR A 164 -30.45 -11.07 -10.91
N THR A 165 -30.49 -12.08 -10.06
CA THR A 165 -30.30 -11.94 -8.61
C THR A 165 -29.66 -13.18 -7.99
N SER A 166 -29.00 -12.99 -6.84
CA SER A 166 -28.38 -14.03 -6.02
C SER A 166 -28.76 -13.92 -4.53
N GLU A 167 -29.65 -13.01 -4.16
CA GLU A 167 -30.09 -12.80 -2.78
C GLU A 167 -31.55 -12.32 -2.76
N LEU A 168 -32.38 -13.07 -2.04
CA LEU A 168 -33.70 -12.63 -1.60
C LEU A 168 -33.55 -12.02 -0.22
N ARG A 169 -34.12 -10.83 0.00
CA ARG A 169 -34.22 -10.19 1.31
C ARG A 169 -35.67 -10.05 1.70
N PHE A 170 -35.98 -10.26 2.97
CA PHE A 170 -37.30 -10.04 3.53
C PHE A 170 -37.17 -9.44 4.93
N ASN A 171 -37.96 -8.42 5.23
CA ASN A 171 -38.02 -7.84 6.56
C ASN A 171 -39.27 -8.37 7.28
N LEU A 172 -39.11 -8.75 8.54
CA LEU A 172 -40.22 -9.08 9.42
C LEU A 172 -40.60 -7.86 10.27
N ALA A 173 -41.86 -7.78 10.65
CA ALA A 173 -42.31 -6.74 11.57
C ALA A 173 -41.74 -6.94 12.99
N PRO A 174 -41.78 -5.91 13.86
CA PRO A 174 -41.29 -6.03 15.22
C PRO A 174 -41.95 -7.18 16.02
N ASN A 175 -41.13 -7.91 16.78
CA ASN A 175 -41.52 -9.04 17.65
C ASN A 175 -42.05 -10.29 16.91
N VAL A 176 -41.70 -10.46 15.64
CA VAL A 176 -41.96 -11.67 14.84
C VAL A 176 -40.70 -12.53 14.78
N SER A 177 -40.80 -13.83 15.05
CA SER A 177 -39.66 -14.76 14.90
C SER A 177 -39.46 -15.15 13.45
N ASN A 178 -38.23 -15.57 13.11
CA ASN A 178 -37.91 -16.06 11.77
C ASN A 178 -38.79 -17.27 11.36
N PRO A 179 -39.10 -17.40 10.05
CA PRO A 179 -39.68 -18.61 9.49
C PRO A 179 -38.72 -19.80 9.65
N ASN A 180 -39.26 -21.00 9.78
CA ASN A 180 -38.47 -22.23 9.97
C ASN A 180 -37.58 -22.50 8.76
N THR A 181 -38.19 -22.52 7.58
CA THR A 181 -37.47 -22.71 6.31
C THR A 181 -38.05 -21.84 5.20
N VAL A 182 -37.17 -21.49 4.25
CA VAL A 182 -37.53 -20.84 2.99
C VAL A 182 -37.04 -21.69 1.81
N THR A 183 -37.89 -21.80 0.80
CA THR A 183 -37.59 -22.40 -0.51
C THR A 183 -37.81 -21.35 -1.57
N VAL A 184 -36.87 -21.19 -2.51
CA VAL A 184 -36.97 -20.23 -3.62
C VAL A 184 -36.89 -20.99 -4.93
N GLN A 185 -37.90 -20.82 -5.77
CA GLN A 185 -37.97 -21.34 -7.13
C GLN A 185 -38.03 -20.16 -8.11
N ALA A 186 -37.47 -20.34 -9.31
CA ALA A 186 -37.47 -19.32 -10.35
C ALA A 186 -37.86 -19.94 -11.69
N GLN A 187 -38.62 -19.21 -12.51
CA GLN A 187 -38.99 -19.66 -13.84
C GLN A 187 -37.84 -19.40 -14.82
N THR A 188 -37.27 -20.48 -15.34
CA THR A 188 -36.19 -20.44 -16.34
C THR A 188 -36.72 -20.85 -17.72
N SER A 189 -35.90 -20.74 -18.77
CA SER A 189 -36.23 -21.22 -20.12
C SER A 189 -36.66 -22.70 -20.19
N ASN A 190 -36.24 -23.50 -19.20
CA ASN A 190 -36.51 -24.93 -19.12
C ASN A 190 -37.62 -25.26 -18.10
N GLY A 191 -38.40 -24.27 -17.67
CA GLY A 191 -39.45 -24.40 -16.66
C GLY A 191 -39.03 -23.92 -15.26
N LEU A 192 -39.88 -24.22 -14.28
CA LEU A 192 -39.68 -23.82 -12.89
C LEU A 192 -38.55 -24.63 -12.25
N LYS A 193 -37.46 -23.95 -11.87
CA LYS A 193 -36.27 -24.54 -11.28
C LYS A 193 -36.16 -24.11 -9.82
N THR A 194 -35.95 -25.06 -8.91
CA THR A 194 -35.57 -24.77 -7.52
C THR A 194 -34.17 -24.17 -7.50
N VAL A 195 -34.04 -22.94 -6.99
CA VAL A 195 -32.78 -22.19 -6.90
C VAL A 195 -32.21 -22.24 -5.48
N VAL A 196 -33.10 -22.25 -4.48
CA VAL A 196 -32.81 -22.56 -3.08
C VAL A 196 -33.51 -23.86 -2.73
N ALA A 197 -32.75 -24.92 -2.48
CA ALA A 197 -33.27 -26.07 -1.73
C ALA A 197 -33.59 -25.62 -0.30
N THR A 198 -34.68 -26.12 0.26
CA THR A 198 -35.25 -25.72 1.57
C THR A 198 -34.19 -25.45 2.63
N THR A 199 -34.01 -24.17 2.98
CA THR A 199 -32.92 -23.69 3.83
C THR A 199 -33.47 -23.12 5.13
N GLN A 200 -32.85 -23.46 6.27
CA GLN A 200 -33.18 -22.90 7.57
C GLN A 200 -32.73 -21.44 7.67
N VAL A 201 -33.59 -20.56 8.20
CA VAL A 201 -33.39 -19.12 8.09
C VAL A 201 -32.91 -18.48 9.38
N TYR A 202 -31.66 -18.04 9.38
CA TYR A 202 -31.00 -17.40 10.54
C TYR A 202 -31.05 -15.86 10.52
N GLY A 203 -31.65 -15.23 9.50
CA GLY A 203 -31.72 -13.78 9.37
C GLY A 203 -32.69 -13.33 8.26
N SER A 204 -32.62 -12.06 7.87
CA SER A 204 -33.53 -11.42 6.90
C SER A 204 -33.17 -11.63 5.42
N SER A 205 -32.26 -12.56 5.09
CA SER A 205 -31.89 -12.84 3.69
C SER A 205 -31.57 -14.31 3.41
N VAL A 206 -31.77 -14.71 2.16
CA VAL A 206 -31.52 -16.04 1.62
C VAL A 206 -30.69 -15.88 0.35
N LYS A 207 -29.45 -16.37 0.39
CA LYS A 207 -28.50 -16.31 -0.74
C LYS A 207 -28.61 -17.56 -1.61
N PHE A 208 -28.40 -17.39 -2.92
CA PHE A 208 -28.53 -18.47 -3.89
C PHE A 208 -27.71 -18.24 -5.17
N PRO A 209 -27.47 -19.29 -5.98
CA PRO A 209 -26.74 -19.15 -7.24
C PRO A 209 -27.39 -18.13 -8.17
N GLU A 210 -26.59 -17.25 -8.76
CA GLU A 210 -27.04 -16.19 -9.67
C GLU A 210 -28.03 -16.73 -10.71
N THR A 211 -29.25 -16.19 -10.67
CA THR A 211 -30.36 -16.67 -11.50
C THR A 211 -31.10 -15.49 -12.12
N THR A 212 -31.34 -15.59 -13.42
CA THR A 212 -32.13 -14.64 -14.21
C THR A 212 -33.51 -15.21 -14.46
N ALA A 213 -34.56 -14.54 -13.99
CA ALA A 213 -35.95 -14.93 -14.20
C ALA A 213 -36.89 -13.71 -14.13
N ASN A 214 -38.09 -13.85 -14.69
CA ASN A 214 -39.21 -12.90 -14.59
C ASN A 214 -40.28 -13.31 -13.55
N TYR A 215 -40.16 -14.52 -13.01
CA TYR A 215 -41.04 -15.07 -11.98
C TYR A 215 -40.20 -15.81 -10.94
N PHE A 216 -40.41 -15.46 -9.67
CA PHE A 216 -39.86 -16.17 -8.51
C PHE A 216 -41.01 -16.60 -7.60
N GLU A 217 -40.95 -17.82 -7.08
CA GLU A 217 -41.88 -18.34 -6.07
C GLU A 217 -41.11 -18.63 -4.79
N VAL A 218 -41.44 -17.89 -3.73
CA VAL A 218 -40.85 -18.03 -2.41
C VAL A 218 -41.86 -18.74 -1.50
N THR A 219 -41.53 -19.94 -1.02
CA THR A 219 -42.34 -20.64 -0.03
C THR A 219 -41.72 -20.44 1.36
N PHE A 220 -42.48 -19.83 2.26
CA PHE A 220 -42.15 -19.73 3.69
C PHE A 220 -42.89 -20.81 4.47
N THR A 221 -42.25 -21.35 5.50
CA THR A 221 -42.86 -22.28 6.47
C THR A 221 -42.64 -21.75 7.88
N TYR A 222 -43.66 -21.83 8.75
CA TYR A 222 -43.66 -21.16 10.04
C TYR A 222 -44.53 -21.89 11.08
N VAL A 223 -44.11 -21.86 12.35
CA VAL A 223 -44.83 -22.48 13.49
C VAL A 223 -45.40 -21.45 14.49
N GLN A 224 -45.41 -20.19 14.09
CA GLN A 224 -46.05 -19.06 14.78
C GLN A 224 -46.53 -18.05 13.74
N PRO A 225 -47.53 -17.19 14.03
CA PRO A 225 -48.01 -16.18 13.08
C PRO A 225 -46.85 -15.38 12.46
N LEU A 226 -46.83 -15.34 11.13
CA LEU A 226 -45.76 -14.73 10.35
C LEU A 226 -46.26 -13.38 9.83
N ARG A 227 -45.46 -12.33 10.02
CA ARG A 227 -45.77 -10.98 9.53
C ARG A 227 -44.57 -10.39 8.83
N ILE A 228 -44.71 -10.16 7.52
CA ILE A 228 -43.65 -9.68 6.62
C ILE A 228 -43.93 -8.21 6.29
N SER A 229 -42.94 -7.35 6.45
CA SER A 229 -43.00 -5.91 6.18
C SER A 229 -42.38 -5.48 4.85
N GLU A 230 -41.55 -6.33 4.23
CA GLU A 230 -40.93 -6.07 2.92
C GLU A 230 -40.39 -7.39 2.35
N ILE A 231 -40.43 -7.57 1.03
CA ILE A 231 -39.74 -8.66 0.32
C ILE A 231 -39.13 -8.11 -0.99
N SER A 232 -37.80 -8.18 -1.09
CA SER A 232 -37.06 -7.65 -2.23
C SER A 232 -36.08 -8.68 -2.77
N LEU A 233 -36.06 -8.82 -4.10
CA LEU A 233 -34.95 -9.47 -4.79
C LEU A 233 -33.84 -8.41 -4.90
N ILE A 234 -32.63 -8.73 -4.46
CA ILE A 234 -31.48 -7.83 -4.59
C ILE A 234 -30.93 -8.03 -6.01
N PRO A 235 -31.13 -7.08 -6.96
CA PRO A 235 -30.67 -7.26 -8.32
C PRO A 235 -29.14 -7.27 -8.34
N LYS A 236 -28.57 -8.16 -9.14
CA LYS A 236 -27.23 -7.94 -9.66
C LYS A 236 -27.29 -6.69 -10.52
N ILE A 237 -26.56 -5.67 -10.10
CA ILE A 237 -26.51 -4.39 -10.78
C ILE A 237 -25.76 -4.59 -12.10
N VAL A 238 -26.50 -4.73 -13.20
CA VAL A 238 -25.93 -4.85 -14.57
C VAL A 238 -25.83 -3.48 -15.23
N ASN A 239 -26.85 -2.63 -15.06
CA ASN A 239 -26.91 -1.27 -15.60
C ASN A 239 -27.00 -0.26 -14.45
N GLN A 240 -25.87 0.06 -13.84
CA GLN A 240 -25.76 1.26 -13.00
C GLN A 240 -25.44 2.43 -13.93
N SER A 241 -26.35 3.39 -14.07
CA SER A 241 -25.93 4.70 -14.55
C SER A 241 -25.32 5.43 -13.36
N VAL A 242 -23.99 5.62 -13.39
CA VAL A 242 -23.28 6.27 -12.30
C VAL A 242 -23.24 7.75 -12.60
N ASP A 243 -24.11 8.53 -11.97
CA ASP A 243 -24.02 9.99 -12.08
C ASP A 243 -22.86 10.47 -11.19
N GLN A 244 -21.76 10.82 -11.85
CA GLN A 244 -20.52 11.28 -11.24
C GLN A 244 -20.46 12.80 -11.40
N THR A 245 -20.62 13.55 -10.31
CA THR A 245 -20.53 15.01 -10.33
C THR A 245 -19.48 15.51 -9.34
N LEU A 246 -18.62 16.40 -9.81
CA LEU A 246 -17.67 17.14 -8.99
C LEU A 246 -18.27 18.50 -8.66
N ARG A 247 -18.44 18.77 -7.36
CA ARG A 247 -19.09 19.97 -6.84
C ARG A 247 -18.10 20.91 -6.22
N PHE A 248 -18.24 22.21 -6.48
CA PHE A 248 -17.44 23.27 -5.88
C PHE A 248 -18.23 24.58 -5.86
N LEU A 249 -17.77 25.56 -5.07
CA LEU A 249 -18.37 26.89 -5.03
C LEU A 249 -17.75 27.76 -6.13
N ALA A 250 -18.47 28.00 -7.23
CA ALA A 250 -18.03 28.89 -8.30
C ALA A 250 -18.32 30.36 -7.94
N GLN A 251 -17.40 31.24 -8.32
CA GLN A 251 -17.48 32.70 -8.17
C GLN A 251 -17.92 33.38 -9.47
N PRO A 252 -18.58 34.55 -9.41
CA PRO A 252 -18.98 35.30 -10.60
C PRO A 252 -17.82 35.59 -11.56
N MET A 253 -17.99 35.20 -12.84
CA MET A 253 -17.04 35.44 -13.94
C MET A 253 -15.65 34.78 -13.84
N MET A 254 -15.42 33.88 -12.88
CA MET A 254 -14.13 33.20 -12.70
C MET A 254 -14.08 31.86 -13.44
N SER A 255 -12.90 31.45 -13.91
CA SER A 255 -12.71 30.17 -14.63
C SER A 255 -11.90 29.18 -13.80
N TYR A 256 -12.09 27.88 -14.05
CA TYR A 256 -11.59 26.82 -13.18
C TYR A 256 -10.80 25.76 -13.94
N GLU A 257 -9.80 25.21 -13.27
CA GLU A 257 -9.00 24.07 -13.70
C GLU A 257 -9.18 22.96 -12.69
N VAL A 258 -9.81 21.87 -13.13
CA VAL A 258 -10.16 20.71 -12.29
C VAL A 258 -9.18 19.59 -12.59
N PHE A 259 -8.17 19.43 -11.76
CA PHE A 259 -7.13 18.41 -11.91
C PHE A 259 -7.62 17.08 -11.33
N LEU A 260 -7.28 15.98 -12.02
CA LEU A 260 -7.79 14.63 -11.78
C LEU A 260 -6.65 13.60 -11.80
N ASN A 261 -6.85 12.52 -11.05
CA ASN A 261 -5.93 11.38 -10.97
C ASN A 261 -4.53 11.81 -10.52
N ALA A 262 -4.43 12.28 -9.27
CA ALA A 262 -3.14 12.38 -8.61
C ALA A 262 -2.51 10.99 -8.45
N ASP A 263 -1.19 10.90 -8.62
CA ASP A 263 -0.41 9.69 -8.31
C ASP A 263 0.07 9.65 -6.85
N SER A 264 0.27 10.81 -6.25
CA SER A 264 0.76 11.04 -4.89
C SER A 264 -0.22 11.89 -4.08
N SER A 265 -0.10 11.88 -2.75
CA SER A 265 -1.02 12.58 -1.86
C SER A 265 -0.69 14.08 -1.76
N VAL A 266 -1.60 14.92 -2.26
CA VAL A 266 -1.44 16.38 -2.23
C VAL A 266 -2.20 16.96 -1.04
N SER A 267 -1.46 17.50 -0.06
CA SER A 267 -2.07 18.25 1.05
C SER A 267 -2.19 19.73 0.70
N VAL A 268 -3.41 20.14 0.34
CA VAL A 268 -3.74 21.52 -0.02
C VAL A 268 -4.67 22.15 1.01
N THR A 269 -4.52 23.45 1.27
CA THR A 269 -5.48 24.20 2.09
C THR A 269 -6.50 24.85 1.18
N SER A 270 -7.74 24.36 1.19
CA SER A 270 -8.82 24.95 0.39
C SER A 270 -9.30 26.28 0.97
N SER A 271 -9.73 27.19 0.10
CA SER A 271 -10.49 28.39 0.43
C SER A 271 -11.90 28.06 0.94
N GLU A 272 -12.75 29.09 1.04
CA GLU A 272 -14.17 28.94 1.37
C GLU A 272 -14.87 27.85 0.54
N ALA A 273 -15.72 27.08 1.21
CA ALA A 273 -16.54 26.04 0.61
C ALA A 273 -18.00 26.25 1.03
N GLY A 274 -18.92 26.14 0.06
CA GLY A 274 -20.35 26.09 0.34
C GLY A 274 -20.79 24.74 0.93
N ASN A 275 -22.08 24.56 1.15
CA ASN A 275 -22.62 23.23 1.46
C ASN A 275 -22.68 22.39 0.17
N LEU A 276 -21.68 21.54 -0.05
CA LEU A 276 -21.53 20.74 -1.28
C LEU A 276 -22.31 19.41 -1.28
N THR A 277 -22.84 18.97 -0.13
CA THR A 277 -23.47 17.64 0.01
C THR A 277 -24.96 17.65 -0.33
N LYS A 278 -25.64 18.78 -0.06
CA LYS A 278 -27.05 19.01 -0.43
C LYS A 278 -27.23 19.18 -1.94
N ASP A 279 -28.45 18.91 -2.41
CA ASP A 279 -28.89 19.11 -3.80
C ASP A 279 -29.69 20.41 -4.02
N GLU A 280 -29.92 21.18 -2.96
CA GLU A 280 -30.60 22.48 -3.00
C GLU A 280 -29.72 23.55 -3.68
N GLY A 281 -30.22 24.18 -4.75
CA GLY A 281 -29.56 25.34 -5.38
C GLY A 281 -28.29 25.03 -6.17
N VAL A 282 -28.06 23.77 -6.54
CA VAL A 282 -26.88 23.34 -7.32
C VAL A 282 -27.11 23.62 -8.82
N LEU A 283 -26.19 24.35 -9.45
CA LEU A 283 -26.20 24.60 -10.89
C LEU A 283 -25.45 23.48 -11.63
N LEU A 284 -26.15 22.69 -12.43
CA LEU A 284 -25.54 21.70 -13.31
C LEU A 284 -24.80 22.40 -14.46
N LEU A 285 -23.54 22.03 -14.68
CA LEU A 285 -22.74 22.51 -15.81
C LEU A 285 -22.76 21.52 -16.98
N ASP A 286 -22.41 22.00 -18.17
CA ASP A 286 -22.10 21.16 -19.32
C ASP A 286 -20.88 20.26 -19.06
N ARG A 287 -20.76 19.17 -19.84
CA ARG A 287 -19.54 18.34 -19.85
C ARG A 287 -18.42 19.06 -20.60
N TYR A 288 -17.23 19.07 -20.01
CA TYR A 288 -16.01 19.62 -20.61
C TYR A 288 -14.97 18.51 -20.77
N PRO A 289 -14.23 18.47 -21.90
CA PRO A 289 -13.28 17.41 -22.16
C PRO A 289 -12.06 17.51 -21.24
N ALA A 290 -11.58 16.36 -20.77
CA ALA A 290 -10.30 16.26 -20.10
C ALA A 290 -9.13 16.45 -21.07
N GLN A 291 -8.05 17.02 -20.55
CA GLN A 291 -6.79 17.28 -21.23
C GLN A 291 -5.66 16.69 -20.38
N THR A 292 -4.63 16.17 -21.04
CA THR A 292 -3.42 15.67 -20.38
C THR A 292 -2.64 16.82 -19.75
N ASN A 293 -2.22 16.67 -18.50
CA ASN A 293 -1.35 17.64 -17.86
C ASN A 293 0.09 17.48 -18.36
N MET A 294 0.57 18.44 -19.16
CA MET A 294 1.96 18.42 -19.67
C MET A 294 3.02 18.68 -18.59
N PHE A 295 2.60 19.10 -17.39
CA PHE A 295 3.45 19.34 -16.22
C PHE A 295 3.33 18.22 -15.17
N TYR A 296 2.73 17.08 -15.55
CA TYR A 296 2.68 15.89 -14.72
C TYR A 296 4.10 15.38 -14.44
N ILE A 297 4.46 15.27 -13.16
CA ILE A 297 5.70 14.67 -12.68
C ILE A 297 5.31 13.39 -11.94
N PRO A 298 5.63 12.21 -12.48
CA PRO A 298 5.36 10.94 -11.81
C PRO A 298 6.04 10.87 -10.44
N ALA A 299 5.31 10.37 -9.45
CA ALA A 299 5.79 10.12 -8.10
C ALA A 299 6.96 9.11 -8.06
N ASP A 300 7.92 9.45 -7.20
CA ASP A 300 9.16 8.74 -6.85
C ASP A 300 9.46 9.18 -5.40
N VAL A 301 8.87 8.46 -4.43
CA VAL A 301 8.76 8.89 -3.03
C VAL A 301 10.08 8.85 -2.26
N ASP A 302 10.98 7.92 -2.60
CA ASP A 302 12.31 7.80 -1.99
C ASP A 302 13.45 8.34 -2.86
N SER A 303 13.14 8.81 -4.09
CA SER A 303 14.06 9.45 -5.02
C SER A 303 15.17 8.52 -5.54
N ASP A 304 14.83 7.25 -5.74
CA ASP A 304 15.74 6.23 -6.27
C ASP A 304 15.85 6.21 -7.80
N GLY A 305 14.93 6.87 -8.49
CA GLY A 305 14.84 6.97 -9.95
C GLY A 305 13.88 5.98 -10.61
N VAL A 306 13.28 5.08 -9.84
CA VAL A 306 12.12 4.27 -10.17
C VAL A 306 10.87 5.00 -9.68
N ARG A 307 9.76 4.86 -10.40
CA ARG A 307 8.50 5.53 -10.03
C ARG A 307 7.70 4.61 -9.14
N ASP A 308 6.98 5.14 -8.15
CA ASP A 308 6.12 4.38 -7.20
C ASP A 308 5.29 3.27 -7.88
N THR A 309 4.74 3.53 -9.07
CA THR A 309 3.91 2.58 -9.85
C THR A 309 4.65 1.37 -10.45
N LEU A 310 5.98 1.39 -10.44
CA LEU A 310 6.90 0.40 -10.99
C LEU A 310 7.94 -0.07 -9.95
N ASP A 311 7.83 0.43 -8.73
CA ASP A 311 8.79 0.23 -7.65
C ASP A 311 8.32 -0.87 -6.70
N ASN A 312 9.14 -1.91 -6.54
CA ASN A 312 8.90 -3.02 -5.63
C ASN A 312 9.15 -2.68 -4.15
N CYS A 313 9.68 -1.49 -3.85
CA CYS A 313 9.98 -0.98 -2.52
C CYS A 313 9.75 0.53 -2.33
N VAL A 314 8.66 1.11 -2.87
CA VAL A 314 8.08 2.50 -2.82
C VAL A 314 8.52 3.53 -1.74
N LYS A 315 9.19 3.14 -0.66
CA LYS A 315 9.66 3.99 0.45
C LYS A 315 11.10 3.67 0.89
N THR A 316 11.86 2.88 0.14
CA THR A 316 13.17 2.34 0.52
C THR A 316 14.09 2.22 -0.70
N PHE A 317 14.80 3.31 -0.95
CA PHE A 317 15.76 3.50 -2.05
C PHE A 317 16.47 2.21 -2.48
N ASN A 318 16.10 1.67 -3.65
CA ASN A 318 16.67 0.45 -4.20
C ASN A 318 16.73 0.47 -5.74
N PRO A 319 17.56 1.35 -6.38
CA PRO A 319 17.48 1.64 -7.83
C PRO A 319 17.71 0.46 -8.80
N LYS A 320 18.11 -0.69 -8.26
CA LYS A 320 18.31 -1.93 -9.00
C LYS A 320 17.09 -2.84 -9.03
N GLN A 321 16.12 -2.63 -8.13
CA GLN A 321 14.88 -3.41 -8.02
C GLN A 321 15.16 -4.93 -7.89
N GLU A 322 16.12 -5.28 -7.03
CA GLU A 322 16.45 -6.67 -6.71
C GLU A 322 15.25 -7.31 -5.95
N ASP A 323 14.79 -8.45 -6.45
CA ASP A 323 13.67 -9.29 -5.97
C ASP A 323 14.01 -10.73 -6.39
N ILE A 324 14.59 -11.51 -5.46
CA ILE A 324 15.14 -12.84 -5.76
C ILE A 324 14.03 -13.89 -5.93
N ASP A 325 12.97 -13.84 -5.11
CA ASP A 325 11.90 -14.84 -5.11
C ASP A 325 10.78 -14.53 -6.12
N ARG A 326 10.74 -13.29 -6.64
CA ARG A 326 9.79 -12.72 -7.60
C ARG A 326 8.37 -12.61 -7.07
N ASN A 327 8.23 -12.35 -5.77
CA ASN A 327 6.92 -12.12 -5.16
C ASN A 327 6.35 -10.71 -5.47
N GLY A 328 7.17 -9.79 -5.98
CA GLY A 328 6.78 -8.42 -6.34
C GLY A 328 7.09 -7.37 -5.28
N ARG A 329 7.71 -7.77 -4.16
CA ARG A 329 8.35 -6.91 -3.16
C ARG A 329 9.86 -7.04 -3.30
N GLY A 330 10.58 -5.93 -3.19
CA GLY A 330 12.03 -5.97 -3.33
C GLY A 330 12.74 -6.45 -2.06
N ASP A 331 13.90 -7.07 -2.24
CA ASP A 331 14.75 -7.56 -1.14
C ASP A 331 15.15 -6.42 -0.18
N ALA A 332 15.17 -5.17 -0.66
CA ALA A 332 15.53 -3.99 0.13
C ALA A 332 14.49 -3.59 1.19
N CYS A 333 13.23 -4.02 1.03
CA CYS A 333 12.14 -3.72 1.94
C CYS A 333 11.44 -5.00 2.44
N GLU A 334 12.10 -6.15 2.30
CA GLU A 334 11.65 -7.44 2.79
C GLU A 334 12.62 -8.01 3.86
N ASP A 335 12.03 -8.81 4.73
CA ASP A 335 12.61 -9.55 5.84
C ASP A 335 11.98 -10.95 5.71
N PHE A 336 12.72 -11.89 5.10
CA PHE A 336 12.20 -13.21 4.76
C PHE A 336 11.95 -14.08 6.01
N ASP A 337 12.78 -13.93 7.03
CA ASP A 337 12.85 -14.84 8.17
C ASP A 337 12.18 -14.31 9.45
N ARG A 338 11.98 -12.99 9.51
CA ARG A 338 11.25 -12.22 10.51
C ARG A 338 11.98 -12.05 11.83
N ASP A 339 13.30 -11.92 11.80
CA ASP A 339 14.11 -11.53 12.95
C ASP A 339 14.14 -10.00 13.20
N GLY A 340 13.72 -9.19 12.23
CA GLY A 340 13.65 -7.74 12.32
C GLY A 340 14.76 -6.98 11.58
N TYR A 341 15.67 -7.67 10.89
CA TYR A 341 16.59 -7.08 9.91
C TYR A 341 16.03 -7.29 8.48
N MET A 342 16.28 -6.34 7.58
CA MET A 342 15.89 -6.48 6.16
C MET A 342 16.97 -7.27 5.42
N ASN A 343 16.58 -8.06 4.42
CA ASN A 343 17.47 -8.98 3.69
C ASN A 343 18.74 -8.32 3.12
N ASN A 344 18.72 -7.01 2.87
CA ASN A 344 19.85 -6.23 2.35
C ASN A 344 20.89 -5.79 3.42
N VAL A 345 20.59 -5.95 4.70
CA VAL A 345 21.47 -5.62 5.84
C VAL A 345 21.62 -6.78 6.84
N ASP A 346 20.88 -7.87 6.63
CA ASP A 346 20.94 -9.11 7.39
C ASP A 346 22.10 -10.00 6.92
N ASN A 347 22.91 -10.50 7.86
CA ASN A 347 23.99 -11.45 7.57
C ASN A 347 23.52 -12.92 7.48
N CYS A 348 22.25 -13.21 7.76
CA CYS A 348 21.59 -14.49 7.54
C CYS A 348 20.15 -14.39 6.98
N PRO A 349 19.93 -13.86 5.74
CA PRO A 349 18.60 -13.53 5.16
C PRO A 349 17.53 -14.63 5.04
N ASN A 350 17.71 -15.83 5.59
CA ASN A 350 16.78 -16.95 5.56
C ASN A 350 16.72 -17.71 6.91
N ASN A 351 17.39 -17.22 7.96
CA ASN A 351 17.78 -17.99 9.14
C ASN A 351 17.81 -17.11 10.43
N PRO A 352 16.68 -17.01 11.17
CA PRO A 352 16.46 -15.91 12.11
C PRO A 352 17.53 -15.74 13.19
N ASN A 353 18.19 -14.59 13.22
CA ASN A 353 19.32 -14.33 14.10
C ASN A 353 19.35 -12.90 14.67
N TYR A 354 18.30 -12.52 15.41
CA TYR A 354 18.06 -11.22 16.10
C TYR A 354 19.27 -10.45 16.69
N ASN A 355 20.38 -11.13 17.00
CA ASN A 355 21.61 -10.54 17.53
C ASN A 355 22.68 -10.23 16.46
N GLN A 356 22.45 -10.59 15.20
CA GLN A 356 23.34 -10.46 14.03
C GLN A 356 24.78 -10.89 14.36
N ARG A 357 24.92 -11.99 15.11
CA ARG A 357 26.23 -12.46 15.56
C ARG A 357 27.01 -13.05 14.39
N ASP A 358 28.19 -12.50 14.19
CA ASP A 358 29.24 -12.92 13.27
C ASP A 358 30.54 -12.88 14.10
N GLU A 359 31.05 -14.05 14.51
CA GLU A 359 32.17 -14.14 15.45
C GLU A 359 33.55 -13.97 14.79
N ASP A 360 33.70 -14.25 13.49
CA ASP A 360 34.99 -14.13 12.79
C ASP A 360 35.06 -12.99 11.76
N GLY A 361 33.94 -12.36 11.44
CA GLY A 361 33.82 -11.09 10.73
C GLY A 361 33.84 -11.20 9.22
N ASP A 362 33.42 -12.34 8.65
CA ASP A 362 33.44 -12.57 7.20
C ASP A 362 32.19 -12.03 6.46
N GLY A 363 31.15 -11.66 7.21
CA GLY A 363 29.88 -11.11 6.69
C GLY A 363 28.75 -12.13 6.59
N ILE A 364 28.96 -13.40 6.96
CA ILE A 364 27.93 -14.43 7.11
C ILE A 364 27.69 -14.64 8.62
N GLY A 365 26.43 -14.61 9.06
CA GLY A 365 26.14 -14.77 10.50
C GLY A 365 26.30 -16.22 10.98
N ASP A 366 26.66 -16.39 12.26
CA ASP A 366 26.91 -17.70 12.90
C ASP A 366 25.76 -18.73 12.76
N VAL A 367 24.54 -18.28 12.46
CA VAL A 367 23.32 -19.10 12.37
C VAL A 367 23.17 -19.74 10.97
N CYS A 368 23.75 -19.12 9.94
CA CYS A 368 23.71 -19.58 8.56
C CYS A 368 25.11 -19.90 7.99
N ASP A 369 26.18 -19.52 8.68
CA ASP A 369 27.53 -19.96 8.35
C ASP A 369 27.66 -21.49 8.49
N SER A 370 28.34 -22.09 7.52
CA SER A 370 28.68 -23.50 7.48
C SER A 370 30.17 -23.76 7.28
N GLU A 371 30.98 -22.71 7.13
CA GLU A 371 32.43 -22.73 6.92
C GLU A 371 33.18 -21.84 7.94
N GLU A 372 33.14 -22.23 9.23
CA GLU A 372 33.89 -21.61 10.34
C GLU A 372 35.32 -21.20 9.92
N SER A 373 35.50 -19.90 9.66
CA SER A 373 36.70 -19.32 9.04
C SER A 373 37.78 -18.99 10.08
N ARG A 374 37.45 -19.09 11.37
CA ARG A 374 38.32 -19.00 12.54
C ARG A 374 39.62 -19.80 12.35
N PHE A 375 40.76 -19.13 12.51
CA PHE A 375 42.09 -19.70 12.27
C PHE A 375 42.35 -21.03 13.02
N THR A 376 41.81 -21.19 14.22
CA THR A 376 41.95 -22.38 15.07
C THR A 376 41.12 -23.59 14.62
N GLU A 377 40.01 -23.35 13.93
CA GLU A 377 39.09 -24.40 13.44
C GLU A 377 39.54 -24.89 12.06
N ARG A 378 39.87 -23.94 11.18
CA ARG A 378 40.55 -24.18 9.90
C ARG A 378 41.87 -24.94 10.09
N ASN A 379 42.62 -24.64 11.15
CA ASN A 379 43.88 -25.33 11.49
C ASN A 379 43.71 -26.23 12.72
N LYS A 380 43.03 -27.38 12.55
CA LYS A 380 42.80 -28.41 13.59
C LYS A 380 44.05 -28.89 14.35
N TRP A 381 45.26 -28.58 13.88
CA TRP A 381 46.53 -28.88 14.56
C TRP A 381 46.95 -27.85 15.62
N VAL A 382 46.41 -26.62 15.59
CA VAL A 382 46.82 -25.51 16.48
C VAL A 382 46.55 -25.81 17.96
N PRO A 383 45.39 -26.34 18.37
CA PRO A 383 45.17 -26.75 19.77
C PRO A 383 46.15 -27.82 20.24
N TRP A 384 46.49 -28.79 19.38
CA TRP A 384 47.44 -29.86 19.71
C TRP A 384 48.87 -29.36 19.88
N VAL A 385 49.30 -28.36 19.10
CA VAL A 385 50.60 -27.69 19.31
C VAL A 385 50.60 -26.89 20.62
N GLY A 386 49.49 -26.22 20.97
CA GLY A 386 49.34 -25.56 22.27
C GLY A 386 49.49 -26.54 23.45
N ILE A 387 48.76 -27.66 23.41
CA ILE A 387 48.83 -28.73 24.43
C ILE A 387 50.23 -29.37 24.47
N GLY A 388 50.83 -29.64 23.31
CA GLY A 388 52.18 -30.22 23.21
C GLY A 388 53.26 -29.32 23.81
N MET A 389 53.17 -28.01 23.56
CA MET A 389 54.06 -27.01 24.17
C MET A 389 53.88 -26.93 25.68
N ALA A 390 52.64 -26.94 26.18
CA ALA A 390 52.37 -26.94 27.63
C ALA A 390 52.90 -28.21 28.32
N ALA A 391 52.69 -29.39 27.72
CA ALA A 391 53.21 -30.66 28.23
C ALA A 391 54.75 -30.69 28.24
N LEU A 392 55.40 -30.11 27.22
CA LEU A 392 56.85 -29.97 27.15
C LEU A 392 57.40 -29.05 28.24
N VAL A 393 56.73 -27.92 28.52
CA VAL A 393 57.09 -27.02 29.64
C VAL A 393 56.96 -27.74 30.99
N ILE A 394 55.89 -28.51 31.20
CA ILE A 394 55.69 -29.32 32.42
C ILE A 394 56.79 -30.38 32.55
N LEU A 395 57.19 -31.05 31.47
CA LEU A 395 58.31 -32.00 31.46
C LEU A 395 59.66 -31.34 31.80
N ILE A 396 59.93 -30.14 31.27
CA ILE A 396 61.13 -29.37 31.61
C ILE A 396 61.12 -29.00 33.10
N LEU A 397 60.00 -28.51 33.63
CA LEU A 397 59.86 -28.21 35.06
C LEU A 397 60.08 -29.47 35.92
N PHE A 398 59.46 -30.60 35.55
CA PHE A 398 59.62 -31.86 36.27
C PHE A 398 61.06 -32.38 36.26
N THR A 399 61.76 -32.30 35.13
CA THR A 399 63.17 -32.71 35.01
C THR A 399 64.11 -31.77 35.76
N LEU A 400 63.85 -30.46 35.80
CA LEU A 400 64.59 -29.52 36.64
C LEU A 400 64.40 -29.82 38.14
N VAL A 401 63.17 -30.12 38.58
CA VAL A 401 62.89 -30.53 39.96
C VAL A 401 63.60 -31.86 40.29
N ALA A 402 63.48 -32.88 39.43
CA ALA A 402 64.09 -34.20 39.65
C ALA A 402 65.63 -34.20 39.60
N THR A 403 66.25 -33.27 38.86
CA THR A 403 67.71 -33.08 38.88
C THR A 403 68.16 -32.27 40.09
N SER A 404 67.32 -31.36 40.63
CA SER A 404 67.62 -30.63 41.87
C SER A 404 67.62 -31.53 43.11
N THR A 405 66.75 -32.55 43.16
CA THR A 405 66.69 -33.50 44.29
C THR A 405 67.85 -34.49 44.29
N ARG A 406 68.23 -35.04 43.13
CA ARG A 406 69.40 -35.93 43.00
C ARG A 406 70.74 -35.28 43.32
N ARG A 407 70.81 -33.95 43.40
CA ARG A 407 72.04 -33.21 43.74
C ARG A 407 72.24 -33.01 45.25
N LYS A 408 71.33 -33.49 46.10
CA LYS A 408 71.38 -33.33 47.57
C LYS A 408 71.79 -34.58 48.36
N GLU A 409 72.02 -35.72 47.73
CA GLU A 409 72.40 -36.98 48.41
C GLU A 409 73.94 -37.23 48.41
N GLY A 410 74.74 -36.18 48.19
CA GLY A 410 76.15 -36.31 47.77
C GLY A 410 77.20 -35.50 48.53
N GLU A 411 76.90 -34.97 49.71
CA GLU A 411 77.92 -34.46 50.66
C GLU A 411 77.35 -34.43 52.09
N ALA A 412 78.11 -34.91 53.05
CA ALA A 412 77.78 -34.98 54.48
C ALA A 412 78.95 -34.40 55.30
N GLU A 413 78.69 -34.09 56.59
CA GLU A 413 79.56 -33.31 57.51
C GLU A 413 79.61 -31.81 57.12
N ASP A 414 79.44 -30.82 58.01
CA ASP A 414 79.53 -30.77 59.48
C ASP A 414 78.55 -29.72 60.08
N VAL A 415 78.35 -29.70 61.41
CA VAL A 415 77.31 -28.93 62.15
C VAL A 415 77.93 -27.83 63.03
N PRO A 416 77.33 -26.62 63.09
CA PRO A 416 76.83 -26.14 64.40
C PRO A 416 75.55 -25.28 64.36
N ASP A 417 74.53 -25.73 65.10
CA ASP A 417 73.88 -25.06 66.26
C ASP A 417 73.36 -23.59 66.22
N LEU A 418 72.18 -23.40 66.87
CA LEU A 418 71.50 -22.16 67.32
C LEU A 418 70.84 -21.30 66.21
N ASP A 419 69.62 -20.75 66.30
CA ASP A 419 68.57 -20.65 67.33
C ASP A 419 67.18 -20.70 66.62
N SER A 420 66.14 -21.41 67.09
CA SER A 420 65.18 -21.10 68.17
C SER A 420 64.12 -20.02 67.84
N GLU A 421 62.84 -20.42 67.97
CA GLU A 421 61.54 -19.72 67.75
C GLU A 421 60.99 -19.79 66.30
N GLY A 422 59.83 -20.39 65.97
CA GLY A 422 58.66 -20.79 66.78
C GLY A 422 57.66 -19.63 66.88
N GLY A 423 56.40 -19.70 66.42
CA GLY A 423 55.60 -20.76 65.79
C GLY A 423 54.11 -20.33 65.82
N SER A 424 53.18 -21.21 65.41
CA SER A 424 51.71 -21.08 65.63
C SER A 424 51.02 -19.90 64.89
N GLU A 425 50.34 -20.14 63.76
CA GLU A 425 48.91 -20.55 63.63
C GLU A 425 47.88 -19.42 63.83
N ARG A 426 46.95 -19.35 62.86
CA ARG A 426 45.53 -18.93 62.86
C ARG A 426 45.18 -18.50 61.44
N GLU A 427 44.26 -19.11 60.68
CA GLU A 427 42.97 -19.74 61.01
C GLU A 427 41.97 -18.76 61.65
N GLY A 428 40.84 -18.53 60.98
CA GLY A 428 39.73 -17.70 61.48
C GLY A 428 39.06 -16.84 60.41
N ASP A 429 37.97 -17.41 59.84
CA ASP A 429 36.80 -16.78 59.18
C ASP A 429 36.98 -15.78 58.00
#